data_AF-A0A2E0QLD8-F1
#
_entry.id   AF-A0A2E0QLD8-F1
#
_cell.length_a   1.000
_cell.length_b   1.000
_cell.length_c   1.000
_cell.angle_alpha   90.00
_cell.angle_beta   90.00
_cell.angle_gamma   90.00
#
_symmetry.space_group_name_H-M   'P 1'
#
loop_
_entity.id
_entity.type
_entity.pdbx_description
1 polymer ?
#
loop_
_entity_poly.entity_id
_entity_poly.type
_entity_poly.pdbx_seq_one_letter_code
_entity_poly.pdbx_strand_id
1 'polypeptide(L)'
;DQNDNGEFMMDVISIFYTGGDDEVQQVVKGLPVETIGQAMPETMRNEAGNRIRIFRLMMNCCIADARPISIPVEFDQSVPNYKEMGWYKVHGFMEYENWDEFTIPVLKATKLVPTAEPEQSAFGQRQ
;
A
#
# COMPACT_ATOMS: atom_id res chain seq x y z
N ASP A 1 -11.84 6.59 9.21
CA ASP A 1 -12.98 6.32 8.31
C ASP A 1 -12.93 4.88 7.83
N GLN A 2 -14.09 4.20 7.80
CA GLN A 2 -14.24 2.85 7.28
C GLN A 2 -15.17 2.87 6.06
N ASN A 3 -14.97 1.95 5.13
CA ASN A 3 -15.91 1.75 4.02
C ASN A 3 -17.13 0.91 4.46
N ASP A 4 -18.06 0.66 3.54
CA ASP A 4 -19.29 -0.11 3.81
C ASP A 4 -19.04 -1.57 4.24
N ASN A 5 -17.83 -2.09 4.01
CA ASN A 5 -17.41 -3.43 4.44
C ASN A 5 -16.71 -3.43 5.81
N GLY A 6 -16.58 -2.27 6.46
CA GLY A 6 -15.87 -2.12 7.74
C GLY A 6 -14.34 -2.07 7.60
N GLU A 7 -13.81 -1.91 6.38
CA GLU A 7 -12.37 -1.81 6.13
C GLU A 7 -11.92 -0.37 6.35
N PHE A 8 -10.82 -0.18 7.08
CA PHE A 8 -10.24 1.14 7.29
C PHE A 8 -9.64 1.68 5.99
N MET A 9 -10.07 2.87 5.59
CA MET A 9 -9.51 3.53 4.40
C MET A 9 -8.19 4.19 4.77
N MET A 10 -7.07 3.70 4.22
CA MET A 10 -5.73 4.22 4.50
C MET A 10 -4.96 4.50 3.22
N ASP A 11 -4.32 5.66 3.15
CA ASP A 11 -3.41 5.99 2.05
C ASP A 11 -2.11 5.17 2.15
N VAL A 12 -1.53 4.81 1.00
CA VAL A 12 -0.27 4.05 0.91
C VAL A 12 0.84 4.71 1.73
N ILE A 13 0.92 6.04 1.72
CA ILE A 13 1.91 6.80 2.49
C ILE A 13 1.68 6.63 4.00
N SER A 14 0.43 6.73 4.45
CA SER A 14 0.08 6.54 5.85
C SER A 14 0.45 5.14 6.31
N ILE A 15 0.15 4.11 5.51
CA ILE A 15 0.53 2.73 5.80
C ILE A 15 2.05 2.61 5.90
N PHE A 16 2.80 3.16 4.94
CA PHE A 16 4.26 3.13 4.94
C PHE A 16 4.86 3.66 6.26
N TYR A 17 4.37 4.80 6.77
CA TYR A 17 4.88 5.38 8.00
C TYR A 17 4.55 4.57 9.26
N THR A 18 3.54 3.70 9.24
CA THR A 18 3.27 2.82 10.39
C THR A 18 4.42 1.84 10.68
N GLY A 19 5.27 1.52 9.70
CA GLY A 19 6.43 0.66 9.91
C GLY A 19 7.48 1.24 10.85
N GLY A 20 7.49 2.55 11.08
CA GLY A 20 8.44 3.23 11.96
C GLY A 20 7.96 3.43 13.40
N ASP A 21 6.74 3.01 13.73
CA ASP A 21 6.11 3.30 15.03
C ASP A 21 5.50 2.03 15.65
N ASP A 22 6.18 1.47 16.65
CA ASP A 22 5.80 0.21 17.29
C ASP A 22 4.44 0.28 18.00
N GLU A 23 4.06 1.44 18.55
CA GLU A 23 2.76 1.60 19.22
C GLU A 23 1.63 1.56 18.16
N VAL A 24 1.84 2.21 17.03
CA VAL A 24 0.89 2.18 15.91
C VAL A 24 0.81 0.78 15.30
N GLN A 25 1.93 0.08 15.14
CA GLN A 25 1.94 -1.30 14.64
C GLN A 25 1.04 -2.22 15.47
N GLN A 26 1.08 -2.12 16.80
CA GLN A 26 0.26 -2.95 17.69
C GLN A 26 -1.24 -2.73 17.50
N VAL A 27 -1.65 -1.52 17.13
CA VAL A 27 -3.06 -1.17 16.90
C VAL A 27 -3.50 -1.54 15.49
N VAL A 28 -2.62 -1.34 14.50
CA VAL A 28 -2.96 -1.50 13.07
C VAL A 28 -2.83 -2.94 12.60
N LYS A 29 -1.95 -3.74 13.22
CA LYS A 29 -1.75 -5.14 12.86
C LYS A 29 -3.05 -5.93 12.93
N GLY A 30 -3.35 -6.66 11.86
CA GLY A 30 -4.56 -7.46 11.70
C GLY A 30 -5.81 -6.66 11.33
N LEU A 31 -5.75 -5.32 11.25
CA LEU A 31 -6.90 -4.53 10.83
C LEU A 31 -7.19 -4.74 9.34
N PRO A 32 -8.47 -4.83 8.95
CA PRO A 32 -8.86 -4.81 7.55
C PRO A 32 -8.68 -3.41 6.98
N VAL A 33 -7.97 -3.29 5.86
CA VAL A 33 -7.62 -2.02 5.23
C VAL A 33 -7.97 -2.04 3.74
N GLU A 34 -8.50 -0.90 3.30
CA GLU A 34 -8.61 -0.54 1.89
C GLU A 34 -7.59 0.56 1.58
N THR A 35 -6.79 0.37 0.53
CA THR A 35 -5.85 1.38 0.04
C THR A 35 -5.89 1.49 -1.48
N ILE A 36 -5.53 2.66 -2.02
CA ILE A 36 -5.52 2.91 -3.47
C ILE A 36 -4.14 3.39 -3.90
N GLY A 37 -3.61 2.79 -4.97
CA GLY A 37 -2.33 3.17 -5.55
C GLY A 37 -2.03 2.48 -6.88
N GLN A 38 -0.87 2.80 -7.43
CA GLN A 38 -0.40 2.24 -8.69
C GLN A 38 0.35 0.94 -8.46
N ALA A 39 0.06 -0.07 -9.27
CA ALA A 39 0.68 -1.39 -9.15
C ALA A 39 1.95 -1.52 -9.99
N MET A 40 2.99 -2.12 -9.40
CA MET A 40 4.24 -2.49 -10.08
C MET A 40 4.75 -3.86 -9.60
N PRO A 41 5.60 -4.54 -10.39
CA PRO A 41 6.25 -5.77 -9.96
C PRO A 41 7.07 -5.55 -8.68
N GLU A 42 6.97 -6.48 -7.73
CA GLU A 42 7.87 -6.52 -6.57
C GLU A 42 9.08 -7.40 -6.87
N THR A 43 10.26 -6.85 -6.69
CA THR A 43 11.55 -7.51 -6.92
C THR A 43 12.30 -7.82 -5.63
N MET A 44 11.92 -7.18 -4.52
CA MET A 44 12.53 -7.33 -3.21
C MET A 44 11.77 -8.39 -2.39
N ARG A 45 12.50 -9.36 -1.83
CA ARG A 45 11.96 -10.43 -0.95
C ARG A 45 10.67 -11.06 -1.52
N ASN A 46 10.69 -11.39 -2.80
CA ASN A 46 9.56 -11.96 -3.56
C ASN A 46 9.93 -13.31 -4.21
N GLU A 47 10.59 -14.20 -3.47
CA GLU A 47 11.05 -15.50 -3.98
C GLU A 47 9.89 -16.40 -4.44
N ALA A 48 8.74 -16.30 -3.77
CA ALA A 48 7.52 -17.02 -4.11
C ALA A 48 6.78 -16.41 -5.33
N GLY A 49 7.18 -15.22 -5.79
CA GLY A 49 6.52 -14.53 -6.91
C GLY A 49 5.08 -14.12 -6.63
N ASN A 50 4.67 -14.08 -5.35
CA ASN A 50 3.31 -13.78 -4.90
C ASN A 50 3.15 -12.34 -4.38
N ARG A 51 4.13 -11.47 -4.62
CA ARG A 51 4.09 -10.05 -4.25
C ARG A 51 4.08 -9.11 -5.44
N ILE A 52 3.37 -8.00 -5.26
CA ILE A 52 3.51 -6.77 -6.05
C ILE A 52 3.80 -5.62 -5.09
N ARG A 53 4.15 -4.45 -5.62
CA ARG A 53 4.13 -3.22 -4.83
C ARG A 53 3.04 -2.29 -5.31
N ILE A 54 2.37 -1.69 -4.35
CA ILE A 54 1.46 -0.56 -4.56
C ILE A 54 2.20 0.71 -4.13
N PHE A 55 2.16 1.75 -4.96
CA PHE A 55 2.81 3.01 -4.64
C PHE A 55 1.94 4.23 -4.93
N ARG A 56 2.26 5.33 -4.26
CA ARG A 56 1.78 6.68 -4.57
C ARG A 56 2.99 7.61 -4.69
N LEU A 57 2.84 8.66 -5.51
CA LEU A 57 3.83 9.73 -5.55
C LEU A 57 3.55 10.71 -4.41
N MET A 58 4.52 10.86 -3.52
CA MET A 58 4.54 11.94 -2.53
C MET A 58 5.24 13.15 -3.16
N MET A 59 4.61 14.32 -3.10
CA MET A 59 5.18 15.58 -3.56
C MET A 59 5.10 16.59 -2.41
N ASN A 60 6.22 17.18 -2.02
CA ASN A 60 6.23 18.16 -0.95
C ASN A 60 6.01 19.58 -1.49
N CYS A 61 6.58 19.90 -2.66
CA CYS A 61 6.54 21.24 -3.23
C CYS A 61 6.29 21.28 -4.73
N CYS A 62 6.79 20.34 -5.56
CA CYS A 62 6.87 20.63 -7.01
C CYS A 62 7.12 19.53 -8.07
N ILE A 63 6.56 18.31 -8.13
CA ILE A 63 6.84 17.28 -9.20
C ILE A 63 8.32 16.84 -9.32
N ALA A 64 9.29 17.73 -9.44
CA ALA A 64 10.73 17.46 -9.44
C ALA A 64 11.19 16.78 -8.14
N ASP A 65 10.44 16.98 -7.06
CA ASP A 65 10.64 16.32 -5.77
C ASP A 65 9.76 15.08 -5.58
N ALA A 66 8.96 14.69 -6.58
CA ALA A 66 8.07 13.55 -6.48
C ALA A 66 8.85 12.26 -6.22
N ARG A 67 8.58 11.61 -5.09
CA ARG A 67 9.16 10.31 -4.75
C ARG A 67 8.06 9.26 -4.66
N PRO A 68 8.26 8.07 -5.24
CA PRO A 68 7.34 6.96 -5.01
C PRO A 68 7.52 6.47 -3.57
N ILE A 69 6.41 6.41 -2.84
CA ILE A 69 6.29 5.73 -1.56
C ILE A 69 5.44 4.49 -1.80
N SER A 70 5.98 3.34 -1.44
CA SER A 70 5.39 2.04 -1.76
C SER A 70 5.38 1.09 -0.58
N ILE A 71 4.41 0.20 -0.58
CA ILE A 71 4.36 -0.95 0.33
C ILE A 71 4.23 -2.24 -0.50
N PRO A 72 4.82 -3.35 -0.03
CA PRO A 72 4.56 -4.65 -0.62
C PRO A 72 3.12 -5.10 -0.33
N VAL A 73 2.53 -5.72 -1.34
CA VAL A 73 1.23 -6.38 -1.30
C VAL A 73 1.47 -7.85 -1.59
N GLU A 74 1.11 -8.71 -0.65
CA GLU A 74 1.27 -10.16 -0.77
C GLU A 74 -0.08 -10.84 -0.97
N PHE A 75 -0.12 -11.81 -1.88
CA PHE A 75 -1.28 -12.66 -2.11
C PHE A 75 -1.03 -14.06 -1.56
N ASP A 76 -2.04 -14.67 -0.92
CA ASP A 76 -1.98 -16.07 -0.47
C ASP A 76 -1.86 -17.06 -1.64
N GLN A 77 -2.31 -16.63 -2.82
CA GLN A 77 -2.28 -17.40 -4.07
C GLN A 77 -1.41 -16.69 -5.11
N SER A 78 -1.59 -17.03 -6.39
CA SER A 78 -0.95 -16.32 -7.49
C SER A 78 -1.41 -14.87 -7.56
N VAL A 79 -0.48 -13.96 -7.87
CA VAL A 79 -0.78 -12.56 -8.17
C VAL A 79 -1.82 -12.49 -9.30
N PRO A 80 -2.97 -11.80 -9.11
CA PRO A 80 -3.94 -11.58 -10.16
C PRO A 80 -3.32 -10.82 -11.34
N ASN A 81 -3.82 -11.03 -12.56
CA ASN A 81 -3.33 -10.25 -13.70
C ASN A 81 -3.61 -8.75 -13.49
N TYR A 82 -2.60 -7.91 -13.68
CA TYR A 82 -2.70 -6.46 -13.53
C TYR A 82 -1.89 -5.74 -14.62
N LYS A 83 -2.28 -4.51 -14.91
CA LYS A 83 -1.53 -3.62 -15.79
C LYS A 83 -0.52 -2.86 -14.95
N GLU A 84 0.76 -2.95 -15.30
CA GLU A 84 1.80 -2.12 -14.68
C GLU A 84 1.42 -0.63 -14.78
N MET A 85 1.67 0.12 -13.70
CA MET A 85 1.27 1.52 -13.53
C MET A 85 -0.26 1.75 -13.52
N GLY A 86 -1.07 0.70 -13.59
CA GLY A 86 -2.51 0.78 -13.44
C GLY A 86 -2.91 1.13 -12.01
N TRP A 87 -4.04 1.82 -11.87
CA TRP A 87 -4.61 2.18 -10.58
C TRP A 87 -5.46 1.05 -10.02
N TYR A 88 -5.17 0.68 -8.79
CA TYR A 88 -5.86 -0.40 -8.10
C TYR A 88 -6.25 0.00 -6.69
N LYS A 89 -7.44 -0.41 -6.31
CA LYS A 89 -7.91 -0.50 -4.95
C LYS A 89 -7.56 -1.89 -4.42
N VAL A 90 -6.83 -1.93 -3.32
CA VAL A 90 -6.37 -3.15 -2.67
C VAL A 90 -7.08 -3.29 -1.34
N HIS A 91 -7.66 -4.46 -1.12
CA HIS A 91 -8.31 -4.83 0.13
C HIS A 91 -7.46 -5.93 0.78
N GLY A 92 -7.27 -5.84 2.09
CA GLY A 92 -6.45 -6.82 2.79
C GLY A 92 -6.37 -6.58 4.28
N PHE A 93 -5.44 -7.29 4.91
CA PHE A 93 -5.13 -7.13 6.32
C PHE A 93 -3.69 -6.64 6.48
N MET A 94 -3.49 -5.74 7.45
CA MET A 94 -2.16 -5.23 7.75
C MET A 94 -1.34 -6.24 8.53
N GLU A 95 -0.13 -6.51 8.04
CA GLU A 95 0.89 -7.29 8.71
C GLU A 95 2.22 -6.53 8.68
N TYR A 96 3.18 -6.96 9.51
CA TYR A 96 4.48 -6.33 9.61
C TYR A 96 5.58 -7.38 9.53
N GLU A 97 6.59 -7.10 8.70
CA GLU A 97 7.73 -7.99 8.51
C GLU A 97 9.03 -7.28 8.90
N ASN A 98 9.89 -7.97 9.63
CA ASN A 98 11.22 -7.45 9.97
C ASN A 98 12.18 -7.75 8.82
N TRP A 99 12.63 -6.69 8.14
CA TRP A 99 13.60 -6.71 7.07
C TRP A 99 14.89 -6.08 7.58
N ASP A 100 15.73 -6.92 8.19
CA ASP A 100 17.01 -6.54 8.77
C ASP A 100 16.83 -5.50 9.88
N GLU A 101 17.11 -4.21 9.61
CA GLU A 101 16.99 -3.11 10.57
C GLU A 101 15.62 -2.40 10.51
N PHE A 102 14.78 -2.72 9.53
CA PHE A 102 13.51 -2.03 9.30
C PHE A 102 12.30 -2.95 9.45
N THR A 103 11.25 -2.44 10.07
CA THR A 103 9.93 -3.09 10.06
C THR A 103 9.12 -2.55 8.89
N ILE A 104 8.74 -3.43 7.97
CA ILE A 104 8.04 -3.08 6.75
C ILE A 104 6.57 -3.46 6.89
N PRO A 105 5.63 -2.53 6.67
CA PRO A 105 4.22 -2.85 6.59
C PRO A 105 3.95 -3.63 5.30
N VAL A 106 3.31 -4.78 5.43
CA VAL A 106 2.93 -5.65 4.32
C VAL A 106 1.42 -5.79 4.31
N LEU A 107 0.78 -5.49 3.18
CA LEU A 107 -0.65 -5.70 3.02
C LEU A 107 -0.90 -7.12 2.52
N LYS A 108 -1.49 -7.98 3.35
CA LYS A 108 -1.95 -9.32 2.94
C LYS A 108 -3.26 -9.18 2.18
N ALA A 109 -3.19 -9.15 0.86
CA ALA A 109 -4.31 -8.82 -0.01
C ALA A 109 -5.31 -9.97 -0.15
N THR A 110 -6.58 -9.64 0.07
CA THR A 110 -7.72 -10.48 -0.23
C THR A 110 -8.32 -10.15 -1.60
N LYS A 111 -8.15 -8.91 -2.07
CA LYS A 111 -8.72 -8.44 -3.33
C LYS A 111 -7.92 -7.31 -3.98
N LEU A 112 -7.81 -7.36 -5.30
CA LEU A 112 -7.23 -6.31 -6.14
C LEU A 112 -8.27 -5.88 -7.19
N VAL A 113 -8.68 -4.60 -7.17
CA VAL A 113 -9.76 -4.09 -8.02
C VAL A 113 -9.26 -2.91 -8.85
N PRO A 114 -9.32 -2.96 -10.20
CA PRO A 114 -9.00 -1.81 -11.03
C PRO A 114 -9.88 -0.61 -10.66
N THR A 115 -9.30 0.58 -10.63
CA THR A 115 -10.02 1.83 -10.33
C THR A 115 -9.48 2.97 -11.19
N ALA A 116 -10.17 4.10 -11.20
CA ALA A 116 -9.62 5.35 -11.68
C ALA A 116 -8.57 5.88 -10.68
N GLU A 117 -7.73 6.80 -11.16
CA GLU A 117 -6.89 7.60 -10.28
C GLU A 117 -7.75 8.28 -9.19
N PRO A 118 -7.38 8.18 -7.91
CA PRO A 118 -8.11 8.86 -6.86
C PRO A 118 -8.04 10.38 -7.05
N GLU A 119 -9.18 11.06 -6.90
CA GLU A 119 -9.25 12.53 -7.03
C GLU A 119 -8.34 13.25 -6.02
N GLN A 120 -8.12 12.61 -4.87
CA GLN A 120 -7.32 13.14 -3.77
C GLN A 120 -5.86 12.68 -3.89
N SER A 121 -4.94 13.63 -3.93
CA SER A 121 -3.49 13.38 -3.89
C SER A 121 -3.09 12.71 -2.56
N ALA A 122 -2.07 11.86 -2.61
CA ALA A 122 -1.49 11.24 -1.43
C ALA A 122 -0.65 12.29 -0.69
N PHE A 123 -1.29 13.06 0.19
CA PHE A 123 -0.73 14.19 0.94
C PHE A 123 -0.07 15.31 0.10
N GLY A 124 -0.60 16.52 0.26
CA GLY A 124 -0.26 17.71 -0.52
C GLY A 124 -1.49 18.15 -1.30
N GLN A 125 -2.32 19.00 -0.67
CA GLN A 125 -3.42 19.67 -1.35
C GLN A 125 -2.87 20.25 -2.66
N ARG A 126 -3.48 19.90 -3.79
CA ARG A 126 -3.52 20.86 -4.90
C ARG A 126 -4.20 22.09 -4.33
N GLN A 127 -3.42 23.10 -3.97
CA GLN A 127 -3.95 24.46 -3.82
C GLN A 127 -4.53 24.90 -5.16
#